data_AF-A0A3P7KK77-F1
#
_entry.id   AF-A0A3P7KK77-F1
#
_cell.length_a   1.000
_cell.length_b   1.000
_cell.length_c   1.000
_cell.angle_alpha   90.00
_cell.angle_beta   90.00
_cell.angle_gamma   90.00
#
_symmetry.space_group_name_H-M   'P 1'
#
loop_
_entity.id
_entity.type
_entity.pdbx_description
1 polymer ?
#
loop_
_entity_poly.entity_id
_entity_poly.type
_entity_poly.pdbx_seq_one_letter_code
_entity_poly.pdbx_strand_id
1 'polypeptide(L)'
;MCTVCNRWFCNGKGSTSGSHLITHLVRSQHKEVCLHRESPLGETQLECYQCASRNVFMLGFIPAKADSLVVILCRHPCAQIASQKDPNWQGEEWKPLIHERQLLSWIVNVPSEQAQLRARHITAAQASRLEDLWKEHPKATVEDLDRPGVDTEPESVLLRYEDAFHYRRIFAPLVREEAEFDRKTKESQTQSVGHVRWDQGLNKKHLAFFHLPKFMEGSMKLMIGDELRLKHTQTIEREWSCLGQVFKIPDSKSMFRNFHSCYRNVHICEIFIHLDYGFVFSPYLIYFFCAE
;
A
#
# COMPACT_ATOMS: atom_id res chain seq x y z
N MET A 1 -6.38 -17.14 -0.05
CA MET A 1 -6.56 -16.34 -1.28
C MET A 1 -6.18 -14.90 -1.02
N CYS A 2 -5.44 -14.26 -1.93
CA CYS A 2 -5.34 -12.80 -1.95
C CYS A 2 -6.60 -12.25 -2.64
N THR A 3 -7.38 -11.41 -1.95
CA THR A 3 -8.67 -10.90 -2.46
C THR A 3 -8.51 -9.78 -3.49
N VAL A 4 -7.33 -9.17 -3.61
CA VAL A 4 -7.06 -8.11 -4.58
C VAL A 4 -6.86 -8.69 -5.98
N CYS A 5 -6.05 -9.75 -6.11
CA CYS A 5 -5.75 -10.39 -7.40
C CYS A 5 -6.52 -11.70 -7.65
N ASN A 6 -7.31 -12.16 -6.67
CA ASN A 6 -8.10 -13.39 -6.72
C ASN A 6 -7.26 -14.65 -7.01
N ARG A 7 -6.07 -14.74 -6.42
CA ARG A 7 -5.18 -15.91 -6.55
C ARG A 7 -4.94 -16.62 -5.23
N TRP A 8 -4.69 -17.92 -5.35
CA TRP A 8 -4.33 -18.78 -4.23
C TRP A 8 -2.82 -18.93 -4.14
N PHE A 9 -2.32 -18.80 -2.92
CA PHE A 9 -0.92 -18.99 -2.58
C PHE A 9 -0.87 -19.87 -1.33
N CYS A 10 0.10 -20.78 -1.27
CA CYS A 10 0.29 -21.64 -0.11
C CYS A 10 1.06 -20.92 1.01
N ASN A 11 0.97 -21.46 2.22
CA ASN A 11 1.74 -20.97 3.37
C ASN A 11 3.12 -21.68 3.50
N GLY A 12 3.57 -22.42 2.47
CA GLY A 12 4.89 -23.06 2.44
C GLY A 12 5.98 -22.13 1.90
N LYS A 13 7.22 -22.32 2.35
CA LYS A 13 8.38 -21.52 1.90
C LYS A 13 9.02 -22.05 0.62
N GLY A 14 9.00 -23.37 0.40
CA GLY A 14 9.73 -24.01 -0.70
C GLY A 14 11.20 -23.56 -0.71
N SER A 15 11.66 -23.09 -1.87
CA SER A 15 13.00 -22.53 -2.09
C SER A 15 13.12 -21.02 -1.82
N THR A 16 12.11 -20.38 -1.22
CA THR A 16 12.11 -18.95 -0.92
C THR A 16 12.28 -18.67 0.58
N SER A 17 12.60 -17.43 0.95
CA SER A 17 12.90 -17.05 2.35
C SER A 17 11.64 -16.80 3.22
N GLY A 18 10.45 -16.81 2.63
CA GLY A 18 9.15 -16.62 3.28
C GLY A 18 8.09 -17.48 2.59
N SER A 19 6.84 -17.54 3.10
CA SER A 19 5.82 -18.31 2.37
C SER A 19 5.44 -17.65 1.05
N HIS A 20 5.00 -18.44 0.08
CA HIS A 20 4.54 -17.91 -1.21
C HIS A 20 3.46 -16.84 -1.06
N LEU A 21 2.53 -17.00 -0.11
CA LEU A 21 1.54 -15.97 0.19
C LEU A 21 2.18 -14.66 0.68
N ILE A 22 3.08 -14.72 1.68
CA ILE A 22 3.68 -13.50 2.23
C ILE A 22 4.60 -12.84 1.20
N THR A 23 5.38 -13.62 0.44
CA THR A 23 6.20 -13.11 -0.66
C THR A 23 5.34 -12.38 -1.69
N HIS A 24 4.21 -12.95 -2.11
CA HIS A 24 3.26 -12.30 -3.01
C HIS A 24 2.76 -10.97 -2.44
N LEU A 25 2.18 -10.98 -1.25
CA LEU A 25 1.58 -9.79 -0.64
C LEU A 25 2.58 -8.62 -0.52
N VAL A 26 3.84 -8.92 -0.19
CA VAL A 26 4.90 -7.91 -0.12
C VAL A 26 5.25 -7.36 -1.50
N ARG A 27 5.44 -8.23 -2.50
CA ARG A 27 5.84 -7.84 -3.87
C ARG A 27 4.74 -7.07 -4.60
N SER A 28 3.48 -7.50 -4.43
CA SER A 28 2.31 -6.88 -5.06
C SER A 28 1.72 -5.73 -4.24
N GLN A 29 2.26 -5.45 -3.04
CA GLN A 29 1.71 -4.51 -2.06
C GLN A 29 0.24 -4.77 -1.67
N HIS A 30 -0.24 -6.00 -1.86
CA HIS A 30 -1.56 -6.42 -1.42
C HIS A 30 -1.56 -6.70 0.09
N LYS A 31 -2.71 -6.48 0.73
CA LYS A 31 -2.80 -6.53 2.20
C LYS A 31 -3.92 -7.45 2.71
N GLU A 32 -4.80 -7.89 1.82
CA GLU A 32 -6.04 -8.55 2.18
C GLU A 32 -6.03 -10.04 1.79
N VAL A 33 -6.45 -10.89 2.74
CA VAL A 33 -6.43 -12.34 2.61
C VAL A 33 -7.74 -12.95 3.11
N CYS A 34 -8.29 -13.87 2.32
CA CYS A 34 -9.40 -14.73 2.70
C CYS A 34 -8.95 -16.19 2.79
N LEU A 35 -9.41 -16.91 3.81
CA LEU A 35 -9.08 -18.31 4.05
C LEU A 35 -9.94 -19.26 3.19
N HIS A 36 -9.45 -20.48 2.99
CA HIS A 36 -10.21 -21.51 2.26
C HIS A 36 -11.30 -22.12 3.14
N ARG A 37 -12.37 -22.64 2.54
CA ARG A 37 -13.44 -23.38 3.25
C ARG A 37 -12.93 -24.54 4.10
N GLU A 38 -11.85 -25.17 3.64
CA GLU A 38 -11.19 -26.29 4.34
C GLU A 38 -10.08 -25.85 5.30
N SER A 39 -9.89 -24.54 5.49
CA SER A 39 -8.97 -24.03 6.50
C SER A 39 -9.46 -24.37 7.91
N PRO A 40 -8.60 -24.46 8.94
CA PRO A 40 -9.04 -24.69 10.32
C PRO A 40 -10.11 -23.71 10.83
N LEU A 41 -10.15 -22.50 10.25
CA LEU A 41 -11.10 -21.44 10.58
C LEU A 41 -12.21 -21.25 9.51
N GLY A 42 -12.34 -22.20 8.57
CA GLY A 42 -13.27 -22.09 7.45
C GLY A 42 -12.98 -20.93 6.49
N GLU A 43 -13.97 -20.61 5.64
CA GLU A 43 -13.92 -19.46 4.73
C GLU A 43 -14.13 -18.17 5.51
N THR A 44 -13.02 -17.55 5.91
CA THR A 44 -13.02 -16.36 6.76
C THR A 44 -12.13 -15.27 6.15
N GLN A 45 -12.66 -14.06 6.06
CA GLN A 45 -11.87 -12.86 5.74
C GLN A 45 -11.08 -12.44 6.98
N LEU A 46 -9.76 -12.30 6.85
CA LEU A 46 -8.94 -11.81 7.96
C LEU A 46 -9.13 -10.31 8.12
N GLU A 47 -9.77 -9.91 9.22
CA GLU A 47 -9.99 -8.51 9.56
C GLU A 47 -9.99 -8.24 11.07
N CYS A 48 -9.70 -7.00 11.44
CA CYS A 48 -9.71 -6.56 12.83
C CYS A 48 -11.14 -6.49 13.38
N TYR A 49 -11.41 -7.17 14.49
CA TYR A 49 -12.72 -7.16 15.15
C TYR A 49 -13.21 -5.75 15.52
N GLN A 50 -12.30 -4.82 15.86
CA GLN A 50 -12.67 -3.50 16.35
C GLN A 50 -12.91 -2.45 15.25
N CYS A 51 -12.22 -2.54 14.11
CA CYS A 51 -12.26 -1.50 13.07
C CYS A 51 -12.44 -2.05 11.65
N ALA A 52 -12.63 -3.36 11.49
CA ALA A 52 -12.77 -4.06 10.21
C ALA A 52 -11.58 -3.85 9.24
N SER A 53 -10.42 -3.38 9.72
CA SER A 53 -9.22 -3.27 8.89
C SER A 53 -8.78 -4.65 8.42
N ARG A 54 -8.55 -4.80 7.12
CA ARG A 54 -8.15 -6.06 6.46
C ARG A 54 -6.66 -6.16 6.18
N ASN A 55 -5.87 -5.22 6.67
CA ASN A 55 -4.43 -5.22 6.44
C ASN A 55 -3.73 -6.27 7.32
N VAL A 56 -3.47 -7.45 6.76
CA VAL A 56 -2.92 -8.60 7.47
C VAL A 56 -1.58 -8.32 8.16
N PHE A 57 -0.79 -7.36 7.65
CA PHE A 57 0.49 -6.96 8.27
C PHE A 57 0.33 -6.19 9.58
N MET A 58 -0.85 -5.61 9.81
CA MET A 58 -1.19 -4.90 11.05
C MET A 58 -1.97 -5.77 12.03
N LEU A 59 -2.47 -6.92 11.57
CA LEU A 59 -3.28 -7.83 12.38
C LEU A 59 -2.40 -8.71 13.26
N GLY A 60 -2.93 -8.98 14.43
CA GLY A 60 -2.43 -9.98 15.36
C GLY A 60 -3.56 -10.50 16.21
N PHE A 61 -3.24 -11.38 17.14
CA PHE A 61 -4.20 -11.97 18.06
C PHE A 61 -3.79 -11.74 19.50
N ILE A 62 -4.77 -11.70 20.40
CA ILE A 62 -4.57 -11.76 21.85
C ILE A 62 -5.21 -13.07 22.33
N PRO A 63 -4.45 -13.97 22.98
CA PRO A 63 -5.00 -15.20 23.54
C PRO A 63 -5.86 -14.88 24.78
N ALA A 64 -7.06 -15.44 24.89
CA ALA A 64 -7.82 -15.36 26.13
C ALA A 64 -7.26 -16.36 27.16
N LYS A 65 -7.19 -15.96 28.44
CA LYS A 65 -6.62 -16.79 29.52
C LYS A 65 -7.47 -17.99 29.92
N ALA A 66 -8.76 -17.98 29.62
CA ALA A 66 -9.73 -18.95 30.12
C ALA A 66 -10.49 -19.72 29.03
N ASP A 67 -10.56 -19.18 27.81
CA ASP A 67 -11.23 -19.81 26.68
C ASP A 67 -10.24 -19.96 25.54
N SER A 68 -10.32 -21.05 24.76
CA SER A 68 -9.59 -21.23 23.50
C SER A 68 -10.02 -20.25 22.39
N LEU A 69 -10.62 -19.12 22.78
CA LEU A 69 -11.06 -18.04 21.92
C LEU A 69 -9.90 -17.08 21.67
N VAL A 70 -9.68 -16.76 20.41
CA VAL A 70 -8.67 -15.79 19.95
C VAL A 70 -9.37 -14.66 19.22
N VAL A 71 -9.05 -13.42 19.61
CA VAL A 71 -9.56 -12.21 18.94
C VAL A 71 -8.49 -11.63 18.03
N ILE A 72 -8.86 -11.28 16.79
CA ILE A 72 -7.96 -10.63 15.84
C ILE A 72 -8.11 -9.10 15.94
N LEU A 73 -7.01 -8.41 16.22
CA LEU A 73 -6.97 -6.95 16.39
C LEU A 73 -5.75 -6.33 15.71
N CYS A 74 -5.89 -5.09 15.25
CA CYS A 74 -4.75 -4.27 14.85
C CYS A 74 -3.82 -4.02 16.05
N ARG A 75 -2.50 -4.04 15.81
CA ARG A 75 -1.50 -3.69 16.83
C ARG A 75 -1.76 -2.33 17.48
N HIS A 76 -2.07 -1.33 16.66
CA HIS A 76 -2.43 0.01 17.11
C HIS A 76 -3.52 0.59 16.20
N PRO A 77 -4.50 1.35 16.73
CA PRO A 77 -4.76 1.61 18.16
C PRO A 77 -5.60 0.50 18.84
N CYS A 78 -6.08 -0.50 18.08
CA CYS A 78 -7.14 -1.40 18.54
C CYS A 78 -6.76 -2.25 19.75
N ALA A 79 -5.61 -2.95 19.73
CA ALA A 79 -5.17 -3.76 20.86
C ALA A 79 -5.05 -2.94 22.16
N GLN A 80 -4.54 -1.70 22.06
CA GLN A 80 -4.41 -0.80 23.21
C GLN A 80 -5.78 -0.34 23.75
N ILE A 81 -6.70 0.05 22.87
CA ILE A 81 -8.06 0.44 23.27
C ILE A 81 -8.78 -0.75 23.92
N ALA A 82 -8.61 -1.95 23.37
CA ALA A 82 -9.28 -3.14 23.87
C ALA A 82 -8.80 -3.51 25.28
N SER A 83 -7.49 -3.40 25.53
CA SER A 83 -6.91 -3.62 26.87
C SER A 83 -7.37 -2.60 27.92
N GLN A 84 -7.69 -1.37 27.51
CA GLN A 84 -8.27 -0.37 28.42
C GLN A 84 -9.73 -0.63 28.76
N LYS A 85 -10.48 -1.28 27.86
CA LYS A 85 -11.92 -1.53 28.02
C LYS A 85 -12.24 -2.82 28.75
N ASP A 86 -11.44 -3.86 28.54
CA ASP A 86 -11.62 -5.17 29.17
C ASP A 86 -10.32 -5.61 29.86
N PRO A 87 -10.29 -5.69 31.20
CA PRO A 87 -9.12 -6.15 31.95
C PRO A 87 -8.67 -7.58 31.61
N ASN A 88 -9.56 -8.39 31.01
CA ASN A 88 -9.22 -9.74 30.58
C ASN A 88 -8.26 -9.75 29.38
N TRP A 89 -8.16 -8.63 28.65
CA TRP A 89 -7.33 -8.52 27.46
C TRP A 89 -6.08 -7.70 27.77
N GLN A 90 -4.92 -8.35 27.76
CA GLN A 90 -3.65 -7.68 28.01
C GLN A 90 -3.02 -7.30 26.67
N GLY A 91 -2.89 -6.01 26.39
CA GLY A 91 -2.34 -5.53 25.11
C GLY A 91 -0.91 -6.02 24.85
N GLU A 92 -0.16 -6.30 25.91
CA GLU A 92 1.20 -6.87 25.88
C GLU A 92 1.23 -8.30 25.35
N GLU A 93 0.12 -9.05 25.44
CA GLU A 93 0.02 -10.42 24.94
C GLU A 93 -0.30 -10.48 23.44
N TRP A 94 -0.44 -9.33 22.78
CA TRP A 94 -0.65 -9.25 21.34
C TRP A 94 0.52 -9.88 20.57
N LYS A 95 0.20 -10.79 19.66
CA LYS A 95 1.17 -11.45 18.77
C LYS A 95 0.74 -11.30 17.32
N PRO A 96 1.67 -11.04 16.38
CA PRO A 96 1.34 -10.84 14.98
C PRO A 96 0.79 -12.14 14.35
N LEU A 97 -0.12 -12.01 13.37
CA LEU A 97 -0.60 -13.17 12.59
C LEU A 97 0.49 -13.73 11.65
N ILE A 98 1.51 -12.91 11.36
CA ILE A 98 2.66 -13.28 10.55
C ILE A 98 3.86 -13.48 11.48
N HIS A 99 4.46 -14.67 11.41
CA HIS A 99 5.67 -15.03 12.15
C HIS A 99 6.64 -15.74 11.21
N GLU A 100 7.94 -15.42 11.29
CA GLU A 100 8.97 -16.03 10.43
C GLU A 100 8.64 -15.98 8.93
N ARG A 101 8.05 -14.86 8.48
CA ARG A 101 7.57 -14.61 7.11
C ARG A 101 6.53 -15.63 6.60
N GLN A 102 5.72 -16.19 7.50
CA GLN A 102 4.58 -17.06 7.18
C GLN A 102 3.37 -16.66 8.04
N LEU A 103 2.16 -17.04 7.62
CA LEU A 103 1.02 -17.00 8.55
C LEU A 103 1.18 -18.10 9.61
N LEU A 104 0.63 -17.87 10.80
CA LEU A 104 0.59 -18.87 11.86
C LEU A 104 -0.10 -20.17 11.38
N SER A 105 0.45 -21.31 11.76
CA SER A 105 0.00 -22.63 11.29
C SER A 105 -1.44 -22.97 11.64
N TRP A 106 -1.96 -22.47 12.77
CA TRP A 106 -3.35 -22.65 13.16
C TRP A 106 -4.33 -21.80 12.34
N ILE A 107 -3.84 -20.78 11.61
CA ILE A 107 -4.64 -19.99 10.67
C ILE A 107 -4.60 -20.64 9.29
N VAL A 108 -3.40 -21.01 8.83
CA VAL A 108 -3.17 -21.68 7.55
C VAL A 108 -2.12 -22.76 7.71
N ASN A 109 -2.52 -24.01 7.47
CA ASN A 109 -1.62 -25.15 7.53
C ASN A 109 -0.38 -24.95 6.63
N VAL A 110 0.78 -25.32 7.15
CA VAL A 110 2.01 -25.38 6.35
C VAL A 110 2.02 -26.70 5.59
N PRO A 111 2.20 -26.71 4.27
CA PRO A 111 2.27 -27.96 3.50
C PRO A 111 3.38 -28.88 4.01
N SER A 112 3.12 -30.19 4.07
CA SER A 112 4.12 -31.18 4.48
C SER A 112 5.31 -31.23 3.52
N GLU A 113 6.45 -31.75 3.98
CA GLU A 113 7.66 -31.87 3.15
C GLU A 113 7.41 -32.65 1.86
N GLN A 114 6.67 -33.77 1.95
CA GLN A 114 6.29 -34.56 0.78
C GLN A 114 5.43 -33.77 -0.22
N ALA A 115 4.52 -32.93 0.27
CA ALA A 115 3.72 -32.07 -0.60
C ALA A 115 4.57 -30.98 -1.26
N GLN A 116 5.53 -30.40 -0.53
CA GLN A 116 6.46 -29.41 -1.07
C GLN A 116 7.40 -30.01 -2.12
N LEU A 117 7.91 -31.23 -1.91
CA LEU A 117 8.78 -31.91 -2.88
C LEU A 117 8.08 -32.25 -4.20
N ARG A 118 6.77 -32.56 -4.14
CA ARG A 118 5.93 -32.83 -5.32
C ARG A 118 5.48 -31.56 -6.05
N ALA A 119 5.52 -30.41 -5.38
CA ALA A 119 5.15 -29.15 -5.99
C ALA A 119 6.20 -28.71 -7.03
N ARG A 120 5.82 -27.79 -7.92
CA ARG A 120 6.78 -27.14 -8.82
C ARG A 120 7.81 -26.37 -7.97
N HIS A 121 9.09 -26.64 -8.21
CA HIS A 121 10.19 -25.92 -7.58
C HIS A 121 10.38 -24.57 -8.29
N ILE A 122 9.96 -23.50 -7.63
CA ILE A 122 10.14 -22.13 -8.11
C ILE A 122 11.22 -21.43 -7.30
N THR A 123 12.27 -20.95 -7.97
CA THR A 123 13.33 -20.19 -7.29
C THR A 123 12.84 -18.82 -6.85
N ALA A 124 13.52 -18.20 -5.88
CA ALA A 124 13.17 -16.84 -5.44
C ALA A 124 13.27 -15.81 -6.59
N ALA A 125 14.21 -15.99 -7.51
CA ALA A 125 14.35 -15.14 -8.70
C ALA A 125 13.18 -15.31 -9.67
N GLN A 126 12.79 -16.56 -9.97
CA GLN A 126 11.62 -16.84 -10.82
C GLN A 126 10.33 -16.30 -10.20
N ALA A 127 10.14 -16.46 -8.89
CA ALA A 127 8.98 -15.91 -8.19
C ALA A 127 8.93 -14.38 -8.29
N SER A 128 10.07 -13.69 -8.14
CA SER A 128 10.14 -12.24 -8.30
C SER A 128 9.77 -11.81 -9.72
N ARG A 129 10.41 -12.42 -10.73
CA ARG A 129 10.16 -12.10 -12.13
C ARG A 129 8.70 -12.36 -12.53
N LEU A 130 8.09 -13.41 -11.98
CA LEU A 130 6.68 -13.71 -12.24
C LEU A 130 5.73 -12.67 -11.62
N GLU A 131 6.01 -12.18 -10.41
CA GLU A 131 5.25 -11.08 -9.80
C GLU A 131 5.37 -9.79 -10.63
N ASP A 132 6.56 -9.49 -11.14
CA ASP A 132 6.77 -8.33 -12.01
C ASP A 132 6.03 -8.49 -13.34
N LEU A 133 6.09 -9.68 -13.95
CA LEU A 133 5.37 -9.99 -15.18
C LEU A 133 3.85 -9.92 -15.00
N TRP A 134 3.31 -10.27 -13.82
CA TRP A 134 1.89 -10.16 -13.52
C TRP A 134 1.35 -8.73 -13.45
N LYS A 135 2.21 -7.72 -13.31
CA LYS A 135 1.80 -6.31 -13.35
C LYS A 135 1.23 -5.93 -14.72
N GLU A 136 1.82 -6.47 -15.79
CA GLU A 136 1.43 -6.17 -17.18
C GLU A 136 0.65 -7.32 -17.81
N HIS A 137 0.97 -8.56 -17.43
CA HIS A 137 0.37 -9.78 -17.96
C HIS A 137 -0.16 -10.66 -16.83
N PRO A 138 -1.36 -10.39 -16.29
CA PRO A 138 -1.91 -11.15 -15.17
C PRO A 138 -1.99 -12.66 -15.43
N LYS A 139 -2.22 -13.10 -16.66
CA LYS A 139 -2.36 -14.54 -16.97
C LYS A 139 -1.03 -15.26 -17.19
N ALA A 140 0.11 -14.60 -16.99
CA ALA A 140 1.41 -15.21 -17.19
C ALA A 140 1.66 -16.39 -16.24
N THR A 141 2.42 -17.35 -16.74
CA THR A 141 2.84 -18.59 -16.10
C THR A 141 4.36 -18.62 -15.96
N VAL A 142 4.90 -19.60 -15.23
CA VAL A 142 6.36 -19.70 -15.03
C VAL A 142 7.07 -19.94 -16.37
N GLU A 143 6.42 -20.64 -17.29
CA GLU A 143 6.90 -20.91 -18.65
C GLU A 143 7.05 -19.64 -19.50
N ASP A 144 6.31 -18.58 -19.18
CA ASP A 144 6.40 -17.32 -19.90
C ASP A 144 7.68 -16.53 -19.54
N LEU A 145 8.35 -16.89 -18.44
CA LEU A 145 9.64 -16.31 -18.04
C LEU A 145 10.78 -16.68 -19.00
N ASP A 146 10.65 -17.80 -19.71
CA ASP A 146 11.66 -18.31 -20.64
C ASP A 146 11.48 -17.77 -22.07
N ARG A 147 10.47 -16.90 -22.30
CA ARG A 147 10.22 -16.34 -23.63
C ARG A 147 11.27 -15.28 -24.00
N PRO A 148 11.88 -15.36 -25.19
CA PRO A 148 12.83 -14.35 -25.66
C PRO A 148 12.15 -12.98 -25.76
N GLY A 149 12.78 -11.95 -25.18
CA GLY A 149 12.26 -10.58 -25.11
C GLY A 149 11.67 -10.17 -23.75
N VAL A 150 11.51 -11.10 -22.80
CA VAL A 150 11.11 -10.80 -21.41
C VAL A 150 12.32 -10.40 -20.55
N ASP A 151 13.53 -10.77 -20.96
CA ASP A 151 14.80 -10.39 -20.31
C ASP A 151 15.58 -9.38 -21.16
N THR A 152 15.43 -8.10 -20.84
CA THR A 152 16.54 -7.15 -20.95
C THR A 152 16.82 -6.61 -19.57
N GLU A 153 17.34 -7.47 -18.68
CA GLU A 153 17.95 -6.97 -17.45
C GLU A 153 19.12 -6.05 -17.85
N PRO A 154 19.17 -4.80 -17.36
CA PRO A 154 20.23 -3.87 -17.71
C PRO A 154 21.59 -4.39 -17.23
N GLU A 155 22.64 -4.07 -18.00
CA GLU A 155 24.02 -4.43 -17.65
C GLU A 155 24.38 -3.94 -16.23
N SER A 156 25.07 -4.79 -15.45
CA SER A 156 25.50 -4.45 -14.10
C SER A 156 26.54 -3.31 -14.11
N VAL A 157 26.47 -2.44 -13.09
CA VAL A 157 27.45 -1.37 -12.91
C VAL A 157 28.86 -1.92 -12.69
N LEU A 158 29.84 -1.26 -13.29
CA LEU A 158 31.26 -1.63 -13.22
C LEU A 158 32.05 -0.67 -12.32
N LEU A 159 33.17 -1.15 -11.78
CA LEU A 159 34.12 -0.32 -11.02
C LEU A 159 34.95 0.62 -11.92
N ARG A 160 35.16 0.24 -13.18
CA ARG A 160 35.92 1.01 -14.18
C ARG A 160 35.21 0.91 -15.52
N TYR A 161 35.17 2.02 -16.24
CA TYR A 161 34.55 2.14 -17.57
C TYR A 161 35.63 2.51 -18.59
N GLU A 162 35.45 2.06 -19.83
CA GLU A 162 36.40 2.34 -20.92
C GLU A 162 36.39 3.82 -21.30
N ASP A 163 35.21 4.42 -21.37
CA ASP A 163 34.98 5.83 -21.66
C ASP A 163 33.61 6.31 -21.16
N ALA A 164 33.29 7.58 -21.43
CA ALA A 164 32.00 8.18 -21.06
C ALA A 164 30.80 7.58 -21.84
N PHE A 165 31.01 7.04 -23.04
CA PHE A 165 29.95 6.41 -23.82
C PHE A 165 29.57 5.05 -23.23
N HIS A 166 30.56 4.26 -22.80
CA HIS A 166 30.37 3.03 -22.08
C HIS A 166 29.65 3.29 -20.74
N TYR A 167 30.09 4.29 -19.98
CA TYR A 167 29.39 4.72 -18.75
C TYR A 167 27.91 5.06 -19.02
N ARG A 168 27.65 5.89 -20.05
CA ARG A 168 26.27 6.25 -20.42
C ARG A 168 25.45 5.05 -20.86
N ARG A 169 26.03 4.11 -21.62
CA ARG A 169 25.34 2.90 -22.08
C ARG A 169 24.84 2.04 -20.91
N ILE A 170 25.63 1.93 -19.84
CA ILE A 170 25.28 1.16 -18.64
C ILE A 170 24.30 1.94 -17.75
N PHE A 171 24.55 3.23 -17.48
CA PHE A 171 23.71 4.00 -16.54
C PHE A 171 22.39 4.51 -17.14
N ALA A 172 22.32 4.83 -18.43
CA ALA A 172 21.12 5.43 -19.01
C ALA A 172 19.87 4.51 -18.93
N PRO A 173 19.96 3.19 -19.17
CA PRO A 173 18.86 2.27 -18.92
C PRO A 173 18.44 2.25 -17.44
N LEU A 174 19.39 2.20 -16.51
CA LEU A 174 19.08 2.18 -15.07
C LEU A 174 18.33 3.43 -14.62
N VAL A 175 18.77 4.61 -15.05
CA VAL A 175 18.10 5.88 -14.76
C VAL A 175 16.70 5.92 -15.39
N ARG A 176 16.54 5.39 -16.60
CA ARG A 176 15.24 5.32 -17.27
C ARG A 176 14.27 4.40 -16.52
N GLU A 177 14.72 3.20 -16.14
CA GLU A 177 13.90 2.26 -15.37
C GLU A 177 13.49 2.84 -14.02
N GLU A 178 14.40 3.51 -13.31
CA GLU A 178 14.08 4.19 -12.05
C GLU A 178 13.06 5.32 -12.26
N ALA A 179 13.22 6.14 -13.30
CA ALA A 179 12.28 7.21 -13.63
C ALA A 179 10.89 6.67 -14.00
N GLU A 180 10.84 5.59 -14.79
CA GLU A 180 9.61 4.90 -15.15
C GLU A 180 8.92 4.26 -13.93
N PHE A 181 9.71 3.65 -13.03
CA PHE A 181 9.21 3.09 -11.78
C PHE A 181 8.66 4.17 -10.84
N ASP A 182 9.36 5.28 -10.68
CA ASP A 182 8.92 6.44 -9.88
C ASP A 182 7.63 7.03 -10.46
N ARG A 183 7.58 7.24 -11.78
CA ARG A 183 6.37 7.71 -12.48
C ARG A 183 5.17 6.80 -12.25
N LYS A 184 5.30 5.49 -12.55
CA LYS A 184 4.22 4.51 -12.34
C LYS A 184 3.76 4.47 -10.87
N THR A 185 4.71 4.56 -9.94
CA THR A 185 4.41 4.57 -8.50
C THR A 185 3.61 5.80 -8.10
N LYS A 186 4.04 7.00 -8.52
CA LYS A 186 3.34 8.26 -8.25
C LYS A 186 1.95 8.31 -8.90
N GLU A 187 1.82 7.86 -10.15
CA GLU A 187 0.54 7.80 -10.86
C GLU A 187 -0.46 6.85 -10.17
N SER A 188 0.01 5.70 -9.66
CA SER A 188 -0.83 4.74 -8.93
C SER A 188 -1.40 5.27 -7.61
N GLN A 189 -0.78 6.33 -7.05
CA GLN A 189 -1.21 6.98 -5.82
C GLN A 189 -2.34 7.99 -6.03
N THR A 190 -2.84 8.11 -7.26
CA THR A 190 -4.02 8.90 -7.59
C THR A 190 -5.19 8.54 -6.67
N GLN A 191 -5.81 9.58 -6.12
CA GLN A 191 -6.92 9.44 -5.17
C GLN A 191 -8.04 10.40 -5.52
N SER A 192 -9.26 9.88 -5.42
CA SER A 192 -10.46 10.70 -5.38
C SER A 192 -10.61 11.30 -3.98
N VAL A 193 -10.88 12.59 -3.94
CA VAL A 193 -11.15 13.32 -2.71
C VAL A 193 -12.55 13.91 -2.80
N GLY A 194 -13.31 13.68 -1.73
CA GLY A 194 -14.74 14.01 -1.70
C GLY A 194 -15.00 15.51 -1.61
N HIS A 195 -14.41 16.17 -0.61
CA HIS A 195 -14.65 17.59 -0.35
C HIS A 195 -13.33 18.36 -0.23
N VAL A 196 -13.23 19.46 -0.98
CA VAL A 196 -12.14 20.42 -0.90
C VAL A 196 -12.69 21.72 -0.35
N ARG A 197 -12.15 22.16 0.79
CA ARG A 197 -12.42 23.49 1.33
C ARG A 197 -11.36 24.45 0.79
N TRP A 198 -11.79 25.62 0.35
CA TRP A 198 -10.91 26.68 -0.15
C TRP A 198 -10.77 27.80 0.88
N ASP A 199 -9.60 28.42 0.91
CA ASP A 199 -9.30 29.58 1.74
C ASP A 199 -8.28 30.49 1.03
N GLN A 200 -8.04 31.68 1.58
CA GLN A 200 -7.02 32.58 1.09
C GLN A 200 -5.97 32.83 2.19
N GLY A 201 -4.72 32.53 1.89
CA GLY A 201 -3.61 32.81 2.78
C GLY A 201 -3.36 34.31 2.95
N LEU A 202 -2.63 34.68 4.00
CA LEU A 202 -2.22 36.08 4.24
C LEU A 202 -1.37 36.65 3.10
N ASN A 203 -0.69 35.78 2.35
CA ASN A 203 0.06 36.09 1.13
C ASN A 203 -0.82 36.20 -0.13
N LYS A 204 -2.14 36.21 0.03
CA LYS A 204 -3.16 36.24 -1.04
C LYS A 204 -3.19 35.00 -1.93
N LYS A 205 -2.39 33.96 -1.67
CA LYS A 205 -2.44 32.70 -2.39
C LYS A 205 -3.65 31.87 -1.96
N HIS A 206 -4.16 31.04 -2.87
CA HIS A 206 -5.25 30.14 -2.57
C HIS A 206 -4.75 28.91 -1.80
N LEU A 207 -5.48 28.53 -0.78
CA LEU A 207 -5.19 27.35 0.03
C LEU A 207 -6.31 26.34 -0.18
N ALA A 208 -5.93 25.09 -0.40
CA ALA A 208 -6.85 23.97 -0.52
C ALA A 208 -6.70 23.02 0.65
N PHE A 209 -7.84 22.64 1.21
CA PHE A 209 -7.94 21.81 2.39
C PHE A 209 -8.73 20.56 2.05
N PHE A 210 -8.13 19.39 2.25
CA PHE A 210 -8.74 18.14 1.82
C PHE A 210 -8.17 16.94 2.57
N HIS A 211 -8.78 15.76 2.37
CA HIS A 211 -8.43 14.53 3.07
C HIS A 211 -7.97 13.46 2.09
N LEU A 212 -6.86 12.79 2.40
CA LEU A 212 -6.30 11.70 1.60
C LEU A 212 -6.38 10.39 2.40
N PRO A 213 -7.36 9.51 2.15
CA PRO A 213 -7.54 8.27 2.89
C PRO A 213 -6.30 7.37 2.93
N LYS A 214 -5.61 7.19 1.79
CA LYS A 214 -4.40 6.35 1.70
C LYS A 214 -3.22 6.91 2.50
N PHE A 215 -3.15 8.24 2.69
CA PHE A 215 -2.13 8.85 3.55
C PHE A 215 -2.35 8.45 5.02
N MET A 216 -3.61 8.50 5.49
CA MET A 216 -3.98 8.11 6.86
C MET A 216 -3.70 6.64 7.16
N GLU A 217 -3.81 5.78 6.14
CA GLU A 217 -3.49 4.35 6.23
C GLU A 217 -1.98 4.06 6.13
N GLY A 218 -1.14 5.08 5.91
CA GLY A 218 0.31 4.94 5.74
C GLY A 218 0.73 4.28 4.44
N SER A 219 -0.18 4.15 3.46
CA SER A 219 0.13 3.60 2.14
C SER A 219 0.66 4.65 1.16
N MET A 220 0.61 5.92 1.53
CA MET A 220 1.21 7.04 0.80
C MET A 220 2.05 7.89 1.76
N LYS A 221 3.22 8.33 1.29
CA LYS A 221 4.07 9.29 2.00
C LYS A 221 3.99 10.62 1.26
N LEU A 222 3.79 11.68 2.02
CA LEU A 222 3.82 13.06 1.54
C LEU A 222 4.73 13.85 2.45
N MET A 223 5.47 14.78 1.87
CA MET A 223 6.37 15.70 2.54
C MET A 223 5.93 17.13 2.25
N ILE A 224 6.32 18.05 3.13
CA ILE A 224 6.14 19.49 2.88
C ILE A 224 7.03 19.86 1.70
N GLY A 225 6.45 20.54 0.71
CA GLY A 225 7.09 20.90 -0.56
C GLY A 225 6.74 19.99 -1.73
N ASP A 226 6.14 18.81 -1.49
CA ASP A 226 5.72 17.92 -2.58
C ASP A 226 4.67 18.58 -3.47
N GLU A 227 4.76 18.36 -4.78
CA GLU A 227 3.85 18.93 -5.76
C GLU A 227 2.65 18.02 -6.03
N LEU A 228 1.45 18.57 -5.82
CA LEU A 228 0.18 17.91 -6.05
C LEU A 228 -0.61 18.64 -7.13
N ARG A 229 -1.14 17.87 -8.07
CA ARG A 229 -2.09 18.30 -9.09
C ARG A 229 -3.51 18.04 -8.61
N LEU A 230 -4.30 19.10 -8.44
CA LEU A 230 -5.73 19.02 -8.18
C LEU A 230 -6.49 19.00 -9.51
N LYS A 231 -7.37 18.03 -9.73
CA LYS A 231 -8.14 17.89 -10.98
C LYS A 231 -9.64 17.76 -10.73
N HIS A 232 -10.43 18.61 -11.38
CA HIS A 232 -11.90 18.58 -11.33
C HIS A 232 -12.46 18.17 -12.68
N THR A 233 -13.16 17.04 -12.73
CA THR A 233 -13.61 16.38 -13.97
C THR A 233 -15.09 16.60 -14.28
N GLN A 234 -15.85 17.29 -13.42
CA GLN A 234 -17.30 17.48 -13.56
C GLN A 234 -17.69 18.91 -13.97
N THR A 235 -16.74 19.76 -14.35
CA THR A 235 -17.03 21.09 -14.88
C THR A 235 -17.58 20.98 -16.29
N ILE A 236 -18.78 21.52 -16.52
CA ILE A 236 -19.65 21.31 -17.70
C ILE A 236 -18.95 21.65 -19.03
N GLU A 237 -17.95 22.54 -19.05
CA GLU A 237 -17.34 23.00 -20.30
C GLU A 237 -15.83 22.73 -20.43
N ARG A 238 -15.08 22.59 -19.31
CA ARG A 238 -13.63 22.30 -19.33
C ARG A 238 -13.18 21.55 -18.10
N GLU A 239 -12.29 20.60 -18.33
CA GLU A 239 -11.56 19.92 -17.26
C GLU A 239 -10.62 20.93 -16.58
N TRP A 240 -10.84 21.21 -15.29
CA TRP A 240 -9.99 22.12 -14.53
C TRP A 240 -8.87 21.33 -13.87
N SER A 241 -7.64 21.82 -13.96
CA SER A 241 -6.53 21.27 -13.18
C SER A 241 -5.58 22.36 -12.73
N CYS A 242 -4.97 22.17 -11.56
CA CYS A 242 -4.02 23.11 -10.99
C CYS A 242 -2.93 22.39 -10.23
N LEU A 243 -1.71 22.93 -10.27
CA LEU A 243 -0.59 22.47 -9.45
C LEU A 243 -0.53 23.26 -8.13
N GLY A 244 -0.09 22.59 -7.07
CA GLY A 244 0.08 23.16 -5.76
C GLY A 244 1.14 22.42 -4.96
N GLN A 245 1.67 23.06 -3.94
CA GLN A 245 2.69 22.49 -3.07
C GLN A 245 2.09 22.16 -1.71
N VAL A 246 2.51 21.03 -1.14
CA VAL A 246 2.11 20.64 0.21
C VAL A 246 2.74 21.62 1.20
N PHE A 247 1.91 22.50 1.77
CA PHE A 247 2.36 23.52 2.70
C PHE A 247 2.38 23.00 4.14
N LYS A 248 1.41 22.14 4.51
CA LYS A 248 1.32 21.60 5.86
C LYS A 248 0.63 20.24 5.91
N ILE A 249 1.28 19.33 6.61
CA ILE A 249 0.80 18.00 6.94
C ILE A 249 0.45 17.98 8.44
N PRO A 250 -0.76 17.60 8.85
CA PRO A 250 -1.14 17.51 10.25
C PRO A 250 -0.37 16.37 10.94
N ASP A 251 0.15 16.64 12.13
CA ASP A 251 0.89 15.67 12.94
C ASP A 251 -0.04 14.67 13.62
N SER A 252 0.34 13.39 13.66
CA SER A 252 -0.44 12.32 14.32
C SER A 252 -0.64 12.57 15.83
N LYS A 253 0.23 13.37 16.46
CA LYS A 253 0.14 13.74 17.88
C LYS A 253 -0.96 14.77 18.19
N SER A 254 -1.36 15.59 17.23
CA SER A 254 -2.49 16.53 17.40
C SER A 254 -3.87 15.84 17.40
N MET A 255 -3.91 14.54 17.12
CA MET A 255 -5.14 13.76 16.98
C MET A 255 -5.77 13.32 18.33
N PHE A 256 -4.98 13.27 19.42
CA PHE A 256 -5.40 12.66 20.70
C PHE A 256 -5.73 13.62 21.83
N ARG A 257 -5.58 14.94 21.65
CA ARG A 257 -5.97 15.94 22.67
C ARG A 257 -6.95 16.92 22.05
N ASN A 258 -8.25 16.61 22.16
CA ASN A 258 -9.37 17.54 22.37
C ASN A 258 -10.68 16.88 21.90
N PHE A 259 -11.41 16.35 22.87
CA PHE A 259 -12.86 16.24 22.76
C PHE A 259 -13.43 17.67 22.82
N HIS A 260 -14.37 18.00 21.94
CA HIS A 260 -15.04 19.30 21.77
C HIS A 260 -14.30 20.38 20.95
N SER A 261 -14.23 20.19 19.62
CA SER A 261 -14.45 21.23 18.62
C SER A 261 -14.38 20.60 17.21
N CYS A 262 -15.21 21.07 16.28
CA CYS A 262 -15.48 20.50 14.94
C CYS A 262 -14.32 20.56 13.92
N TYR A 263 -13.06 20.50 14.36
CA TYR A 263 -11.88 20.52 13.49
C TYR A 263 -11.08 19.23 13.65
N ARG A 264 -11.45 18.18 12.90
CA ARG A 264 -10.70 16.93 12.88
C ARG A 264 -10.15 16.65 11.48
N ASN A 265 -8.84 16.44 11.40
CA ASN A 265 -8.09 15.74 10.33
C ASN A 265 -7.79 16.45 9.00
N VAL A 266 -7.62 17.77 8.94
CA VAL A 266 -7.49 18.48 7.65
C VAL A 266 -6.03 18.61 7.17
N HIS A 267 -5.73 18.18 5.93
CA HIS A 267 -4.44 18.46 5.26
C HIS A 267 -4.49 19.81 4.55
N ILE A 268 -3.38 20.53 4.54
CA ILE A 268 -3.32 21.91 4.02
C ILE A 268 -2.28 21.96 2.90
N CYS A 269 -2.75 22.15 1.67
CA CYS A 269 -1.88 22.40 0.54
C CYS A 269 -2.04 23.86 0.11
N GLU A 270 -0.93 24.50 -0.20
CA GLU A 270 -0.93 25.81 -0.83
C GLU A 270 -0.96 25.57 -2.34
N ILE A 271 -2.10 25.87 -2.96
CA ILE A 271 -2.29 25.61 -4.39
C ILE A 271 -2.14 26.93 -5.14
N PHE A 272 -1.20 26.96 -6.08
CA PHE A 272 -0.97 28.15 -6.88
C PHE A 272 -1.94 28.16 -8.06
N ILE A 273 -3.15 28.69 -7.83
CA ILE A 273 -4.15 28.84 -8.89
C ILE A 273 -3.84 30.13 -9.67
N HIS A 274 -3.46 29.98 -10.93
CA HIS A 274 -3.55 31.07 -11.90
C HIS A 274 -5.03 31.17 -12.33
N LEU A 275 -5.79 32.06 -11.71
CA LEU A 275 -7.20 32.28 -12.07
C LEU A 275 -7.29 33.20 -13.28
N ASP A 276 -7.50 32.63 -14.46
CA ASP A 276 -8.22 33.35 -15.50
C ASP A 276 -9.73 33.15 -15.26
N TYR A 277 -10.33 34.16 -14.64
CA TYR A 277 -11.77 34.46 -14.49
C TYR A 277 -12.73 33.37 -13.97
N GLY A 278 -13.28 33.63 -12.77
CA GLY A 278 -14.67 33.38 -12.38
C GLY A 278 -15.21 31.95 -12.46
N PHE A 279 -14.89 31.09 -11.47
CA PHE A 279 -15.59 29.82 -11.28
C PHE A 279 -16.21 29.71 -9.89
N VAL A 280 -17.53 29.46 -9.85
CA VAL A 280 -18.29 29.08 -8.66
C VAL A 280 -18.22 27.55 -8.55
N PHE A 281 -17.54 27.03 -7.53
CA PHE A 281 -17.37 25.58 -7.35
C PHE A 281 -18.55 24.95 -6.58
N SER A 282 -19.21 23.98 -7.21
CA SER A 282 -20.10 23.00 -6.58
C SER A 282 -19.25 21.83 -6.06
N PRO A 283 -19.55 21.23 -4.89
CA PRO A 283 -18.79 20.09 -4.39
C PRO A 283 -19.13 18.87 -5.26
N TYR A 284 -18.14 18.09 -5.69
CA TYR A 284 -18.11 16.61 -5.72
C TYR A 284 -17.04 16.11 -6.72
N LEU A 285 -16.19 15.20 -6.21
CA LEU A 285 -15.11 14.46 -6.86
C LEU A 285 -13.96 15.25 -7.50
N ILE A 286 -12.81 15.19 -6.84
CA ILE A 286 -11.54 15.74 -7.30
C ILE A 286 -10.47 14.65 -7.27
N TYR A 287 -9.67 14.51 -8.33
CA TYR A 287 -8.57 13.53 -8.42
C TYR A 287 -7.22 14.22 -8.23
N PHE A 288 -6.25 13.51 -7.66
CA PHE A 288 -4.89 14.01 -7.42
C PHE A 288 -3.81 13.27 -8.21
N PHE A 289 -2.80 13.99 -8.72
CA PHE A 289 -1.54 13.41 -9.22
C PHE A 289 -0.34 14.06 -8.53
N CYS A 290 0.71 13.32 -8.19
CA CYS A 290 2.00 13.93 -7.83
C CYS A 290 2.68 14.35 -9.14
N ALA A 291 2.97 15.64 -9.33
CA ALA A 291 3.61 16.12 -10.56
C ALA A 291 5.14 16.10 -10.41
N GLU A 292 5.84 15.84 -11.53
CA GLU A 292 7.31 15.77 -11.65
C GLU A 292 8.01 17.10 -11.37
#